data_AF-A0A257JST1-F1
#
_entry.id   AF-A0A257JST1-F1
#
_cell.length_a   1.000
_cell.length_b   1.000
_cell.length_c   1.000
_cell.angle_alpha   90.00
_cell.angle_beta   90.00
_cell.angle_gamma   90.00
#
_symmetry.space_group_name_H-M   'P 1'
#
loop_
_entity.id
_entity.type
_entity.pdbx_description
1 polymer ?
#
loop_
_entity_poly.entity_id
_entity_poly.type
_entity_poly.pdbx_seq_one_letter_code
_entity_poly.pdbx_strand_id
1 'polypeptide(L)'
;MVTGSASRIDLSGGLVNYTADTVKPSWLISEDGSRYSLNTATADLRYTALQNNGATVRNRWQDVVARYGANPQGQLEAGYSEGRAAGALTVLAQQALLDGRIDALSAVGRRQVEGLDALASRAAVSLTLTSPVADGLATQAGDLRLAREVAGLGARYWAPLAEPEVDDAALQAVLTGLGSRVAAPTLQAANPGRLTLSTTGGLLSESGAALALGPRATISLTAQGSGGLRLGGDLASAGGTLAVRATDGAAGSAVGVTVAGPLTVDASVQLDVSGTWVNQQGLAAGQPVPAAALGGGNVTLQASHGLVLQTGSHIDVSGGATVRANGAISGTSAGRIVAEGNLGVSTVGEPLAPFQLGASLAGWALNGGGSLRLRAGELLITAA
;
A
#
# COMPACT_ATOMS: atom_id res chain seq x y z
N MET A 1 -14.90 -3.26 -17.36
CA MET A 1 -14.81 -1.78 -17.18
C MET A 1 -13.84 -1.23 -18.19
N VAL A 2 -14.16 -0.12 -18.85
CA VAL A 2 -13.25 0.54 -19.79
C VAL A 2 -13.16 2.03 -19.48
N THR A 3 -11.95 2.52 -19.28
CA THR A 3 -11.64 3.95 -19.18
C THR A 3 -10.61 4.30 -20.25
N GLY A 4 -10.94 5.24 -21.12
CA GLY A 4 -9.98 5.81 -22.06
C GLY A 4 -9.12 6.88 -21.39
N SER A 5 -8.08 7.35 -22.09
CA SER A 5 -7.16 8.39 -21.58
C SER A 5 -7.83 9.72 -21.20
N ALA A 6 -9.03 10.00 -21.73
CA ALA A 6 -9.82 11.18 -21.39
C ALA A 6 -10.76 10.98 -20.18
N SER A 7 -10.93 9.74 -19.71
CA SER A 7 -11.78 9.44 -18.57
C SER A 7 -11.10 9.82 -17.26
N ARG A 8 -11.87 10.27 -16.26
CA ARG A 8 -11.40 10.62 -14.92
C ARG A 8 -12.22 9.89 -13.86
N ILE A 9 -11.54 9.31 -12.89
CA ILE A 9 -12.12 8.78 -11.64
C ILE A 9 -11.53 9.59 -10.50
N ASP A 10 -12.37 10.21 -9.68
CA ASP A 10 -11.94 10.99 -8.53
C ASP A 10 -12.25 10.25 -7.22
N LEU A 11 -11.20 9.97 -6.47
CA LEU A 11 -11.17 9.32 -5.16
C LEU A 11 -10.55 10.27 -4.12
N SER A 12 -10.34 11.54 -4.45
CA SER A 12 -9.58 12.46 -3.61
C SER A 12 -10.26 12.71 -2.26
N GLY A 13 -9.44 12.85 -1.22
CA GLY A 13 -9.90 13.24 0.10
C GLY A 13 -10.22 14.72 0.17
N GLY A 14 -11.20 15.09 1.01
CA GLY A 14 -11.51 16.47 1.31
C GLY A 14 -10.50 17.16 2.25
N LEU A 15 -10.77 18.43 2.56
CA LEU A 15 -10.04 19.21 3.55
C LEU A 15 -11.04 19.93 4.45
N VAL A 16 -10.78 19.96 5.76
CA VAL A 16 -11.52 20.80 6.71
C VAL A 16 -10.58 21.87 7.23
N ASN A 17 -11.00 23.13 7.14
CA ASN A 17 -10.25 24.25 7.67
C ASN A 17 -10.88 24.68 9.00
N TYR A 18 -10.09 24.58 10.07
CA TYR A 18 -10.42 25.08 11.39
C TYR A 18 -9.91 26.52 11.49
N THR A 19 -10.81 27.44 11.83
CA THR A 19 -10.44 28.82 12.12
C THR A 19 -9.80 28.91 13.50
N ALA A 20 -8.93 29.90 13.70
CA ALA A 20 -8.38 30.15 15.03
C ALA A 20 -9.49 30.58 15.98
N ASP A 21 -9.49 30.03 17.20
CA ASP A 21 -10.44 30.41 18.25
C ASP A 21 -9.82 30.23 19.64
N THR A 22 -10.41 30.90 20.62
CA THR A 22 -10.01 30.80 22.02
C THR A 22 -10.73 29.63 22.68
N VAL A 23 -10.02 28.53 22.91
CA VAL A 23 -10.56 27.35 23.59
C VAL A 23 -10.30 27.43 25.10
N LYS A 24 -11.17 26.81 25.89
CA LYS A 24 -10.97 26.64 27.33
C LYS A 24 -10.49 25.22 27.60
N PRO A 25 -9.19 24.99 27.84
CA PRO A 25 -8.68 23.64 28.09
C PRO A 25 -9.26 23.07 29.39
N SER A 26 -9.57 21.77 29.37
CA SER A 26 -9.93 21.01 30.56
C SER A 26 -8.65 20.54 31.26
N TRP A 27 -8.59 20.74 32.57
CA TRP A 27 -7.42 20.39 33.38
C TRP A 27 -7.74 19.25 34.32
N LEU A 28 -6.84 18.28 34.41
CA LEU A 28 -6.82 17.25 35.43
C LEU A 28 -6.00 17.75 36.62
N ILE A 29 -6.43 17.38 37.82
CA ILE A 29 -5.77 17.73 39.07
C ILE A 29 -5.34 16.44 39.74
N SER A 30 -4.06 16.31 40.03
CA SER A 30 -3.47 15.16 40.72
C SER A 30 -3.65 15.26 42.24
N GLU A 31 -3.33 14.18 42.94
CA GLU A 31 -3.44 14.09 44.41
C GLU A 31 -2.59 15.11 45.17
N ASP A 32 -1.47 15.56 44.58
CA ASP A 32 -0.61 16.64 45.10
C ASP A 32 -1.13 18.06 44.80
N GLY A 33 -2.27 18.19 44.09
CA GLY A 33 -2.85 19.48 43.70
C GLY A 33 -2.26 20.10 42.43
N SER A 34 -1.30 19.45 41.79
CA SER A 34 -0.71 19.89 40.51
C SER A 34 -1.74 19.78 39.36
N ARG A 35 -1.62 20.65 38.36
CA ARG A 35 -2.55 20.72 37.22
C ARG A 35 -1.90 20.21 35.93
N TYR A 36 -2.60 19.33 35.24
CA TYR A 36 -2.19 18.76 33.96
C TYR A 36 -3.27 18.99 32.92
N SER A 37 -2.90 19.43 31.72
CA SER A 37 -3.81 19.42 30.59
C SER A 37 -4.11 17.98 30.18
N LEU A 38 -5.27 17.70 29.60
CA LEU A 38 -5.55 16.39 28.96
C LEU A 38 -4.46 15.99 27.96
N ASN A 39 -3.80 16.96 27.32
CA ASN A 39 -2.74 16.71 26.35
C ASN A 39 -1.38 16.42 26.99
N THR A 40 -1.21 16.68 28.29
CA THR A 40 0.08 16.54 29.01
C THR A 40 -0.02 15.63 30.23
N ALA A 41 -1.19 15.03 30.47
CA ALA A 41 -1.44 14.14 31.58
C ALA A 41 -0.76 12.79 31.34
N THR A 42 0.15 12.42 32.23
CA THR A 42 0.80 11.10 32.20
C THR A 42 -0.15 10.03 32.75
N ALA A 43 -0.08 8.81 32.22
CA ALA A 43 -0.94 7.71 32.65
C ALA A 43 -0.59 7.18 34.06
N ASP A 44 0.62 7.46 34.54
CA ASP A 44 1.14 6.95 35.82
C ASP A 44 0.70 7.79 37.04
N LEU A 45 0.03 8.92 36.82
CA LEU A 45 -0.47 9.79 37.88
C LEU A 45 -1.93 9.50 38.19
N ARG A 46 -2.26 9.49 39.49
CA ARG A 46 -3.65 9.43 39.95
C ARG A 46 -4.26 10.83 39.94
N TYR A 47 -5.28 11.02 39.11
CA TYR A 47 -6.06 12.26 39.05
C TYR A 47 -7.27 12.19 39.97
N THR A 48 -7.42 13.17 40.83
CA THR A 48 -8.46 13.23 41.86
C THR A 48 -9.59 14.17 41.48
N ALA A 49 -9.38 15.08 40.52
CA ALA A 49 -10.43 15.96 40.03
C ALA A 49 -10.22 16.37 38.55
N LEU A 50 -11.33 16.76 37.92
CA LEU A 50 -11.37 17.45 36.63
C LEU A 50 -11.84 18.89 36.86
N GLN A 51 -11.01 19.86 36.51
CA GLN A 51 -11.34 21.27 36.50
C GLN A 51 -12.42 21.53 35.42
N ASN A 52 -13.52 22.20 35.77
CA ASN A 52 -14.76 22.42 34.99
C ASN A 52 -15.84 21.31 35.04
N ASN A 53 -15.72 20.28 35.86
CA ASN A 53 -16.86 19.38 36.10
C ASN A 53 -17.82 20.00 37.12
N GLY A 54 -19.03 20.38 36.69
CA GLY A 54 -20.07 21.00 37.52
C GLY A 54 -20.81 20.04 38.45
N ALA A 55 -20.51 18.74 38.43
CA ALA A 55 -21.19 17.76 39.29
C ALA A 55 -20.83 17.95 40.77
N THR A 56 -21.85 18.15 41.61
CA THR A 56 -21.69 18.25 43.06
C THR A 56 -21.36 16.87 43.62
N VAL A 57 -20.06 16.58 43.83
CA VAL A 57 -19.64 15.38 44.53
C VAL A 57 -19.75 15.64 46.03
N ARG A 58 -20.62 14.89 46.70
CA ARG A 58 -20.72 14.85 48.16
C ARG A 58 -20.00 13.60 48.66
N ASN A 59 -19.24 13.73 49.74
CA ASN A 59 -18.67 12.54 50.38
C ASN A 59 -19.80 11.71 51.04
N ARG A 60 -19.48 10.52 51.57
CA ARG A 60 -20.46 9.66 52.26
C ARG A 60 -21.09 10.29 53.51
N TRP A 61 -20.54 11.41 53.99
CA TRP A 61 -21.01 12.20 55.12
C TRP A 61 -21.76 13.47 54.67
N GLN A 62 -22.06 13.60 53.37
CA GLN A 62 -22.75 14.72 52.74
C GLN A 62 -21.99 16.06 52.74
N ASP A 63 -20.70 16.09 53.09
CA ASP A 63 -19.89 17.30 52.95
C ASP A 63 -19.55 17.58 51.49
N VAL A 64 -19.47 18.87 51.16
CA VAL A 64 -19.02 19.35 49.86
C VAL A 64 -17.49 19.24 49.82
N VAL A 65 -16.95 18.39 48.95
CA VAL A 65 -15.51 18.29 48.71
C VAL A 65 -15.02 19.58 48.05
N ALA A 66 -13.84 20.07 48.47
CA ALA A 66 -13.26 21.32 47.97
C ALA A 66 -13.20 21.34 46.44
N ARG A 67 -13.81 22.37 45.84
CA ARG A 67 -13.82 22.58 44.39
C ARG A 67 -12.61 23.42 43.98
N TYR A 68 -11.94 23.00 42.92
CA TYR A 68 -10.99 23.84 42.21
C TYR A 68 -11.74 24.66 41.16
N GLY A 69 -12.45 25.70 41.63
CA GLY A 69 -13.07 26.68 40.76
C GLY A 69 -12.02 27.65 40.24
N ALA A 70 -11.61 27.50 38.99
CA ALA A 70 -10.85 28.51 38.29
C ALA A 70 -11.43 28.67 36.90
N ASN A 71 -11.72 29.91 36.49
CA ASN A 71 -11.91 30.26 35.09
C ASN A 71 -10.55 30.02 34.41
N PRO A 72 -10.34 28.92 33.66
CA PRO A 72 -9.10 28.81 32.90
C PRO A 72 -9.07 29.99 31.93
N GLN A 73 -7.96 30.73 31.90
CA GLN A 73 -7.74 31.71 30.85
C GLN A 73 -7.85 30.97 29.53
N GLY A 74 -8.66 31.50 28.62
CA GLY A 74 -8.80 30.91 27.30
C GLY A 74 -7.45 30.89 26.59
N GLN A 75 -7.12 29.77 25.96
CA GLN A 75 -5.94 29.64 25.14
C GLN A 75 -6.34 29.83 23.68
N LEU A 76 -5.66 30.75 22.98
CA LEU A 76 -5.82 30.88 21.54
C LEU A 76 -5.22 29.65 20.87
N GLU A 77 -6.05 28.88 20.19
CA GLU A 77 -5.60 27.84 19.27
C GLU A 77 -5.52 28.41 17.86
N ALA A 78 -4.36 28.28 17.25
CA ALA A 78 -4.17 28.67 15.86
C ALA A 78 -5.02 27.76 14.95
N GLY A 79 -5.66 28.38 13.95
CA GLY A 79 -6.38 27.64 12.92
C GLY A 79 -5.44 26.65 12.21
N TYR A 80 -6.01 25.56 11.74
CA TYR A 80 -5.29 24.52 11.02
C TYR A 80 -6.17 23.88 9.97
N SER A 81 -5.55 23.32 8.93
CA SER A 81 -6.23 22.47 7.97
C SER A 81 -6.05 21.01 8.39
N GLU A 82 -7.10 20.20 8.25
CA GLU A 82 -7.10 18.77 8.45
C GLU A 82 -7.50 18.09 7.15
N GLY A 83 -6.62 17.23 6.63
CA GLY A 83 -6.93 16.41 5.46
C GLY A 83 -7.84 15.25 5.81
N ARG A 84 -8.79 14.95 4.92
CA ARG A 84 -9.67 13.78 5.02
C ARG A 84 -9.12 12.64 4.17
N ALA A 85 -9.48 11.42 4.58
CA ALA A 85 -9.15 10.20 3.87
C ALA A 85 -9.63 10.25 2.41
N ALA A 86 -8.78 9.78 1.51
CA ALA A 86 -9.17 9.47 0.13
C ALA A 86 -10.02 8.18 0.09
N GLY A 87 -10.82 8.03 -0.96
CA GLY A 87 -11.74 6.92 -1.18
C GLY A 87 -11.06 5.64 -1.69
N ALA A 88 -11.88 4.72 -2.21
CA ALA A 88 -11.44 3.46 -2.77
C ALA A 88 -12.11 3.17 -4.13
N LEU A 89 -11.36 2.59 -5.05
CA LEU A 89 -11.85 2.04 -6.31
C LEU A 89 -11.67 0.52 -6.30
N THR A 90 -12.78 -0.21 -6.44
CA THR A 90 -12.77 -1.67 -6.61
C THR A 90 -13.42 -2.02 -7.94
N VAL A 91 -12.66 -2.67 -8.81
CA VAL A 91 -13.11 -3.15 -10.11
C VAL A 91 -13.10 -4.66 -10.09
N LEU A 92 -14.28 -5.27 -10.21
CA LEU A 92 -14.45 -6.70 -10.42
C LEU A 92 -15.00 -6.90 -11.83
N ALA A 93 -14.23 -7.56 -12.71
CA ALA A 93 -14.62 -7.73 -14.10
C ALA A 93 -14.00 -9.00 -14.71
N GLN A 94 -14.51 -9.46 -15.85
CA GLN A 94 -13.82 -10.48 -16.65
C GLN A 94 -12.66 -9.86 -17.42
N GLN A 95 -12.89 -8.66 -17.95
CA GLN A 95 -11.92 -7.85 -18.65
C GLN A 95 -12.02 -6.40 -18.19
N ALA A 96 -10.86 -5.77 -18.04
CA ALA A 96 -10.78 -4.37 -17.66
C ALA A 96 -9.66 -3.64 -18.40
N LEU A 97 -10.00 -2.45 -18.87
CA LEU A 97 -9.07 -1.50 -19.42
C LEU A 97 -9.08 -0.23 -18.56
N LEU A 98 -8.02 -0.01 -17.78
CA LEU A 98 -7.89 1.12 -16.86
C LEU A 98 -6.74 2.05 -17.30
N ASP A 99 -6.97 2.75 -18.41
CA ASP A 99 -6.02 3.68 -19.03
C ASP A 99 -6.41 5.17 -18.83
N GLY A 100 -7.45 5.44 -18.04
CA GLY A 100 -7.87 6.79 -17.68
C GLY A 100 -7.07 7.39 -16.53
N ARG A 101 -7.42 8.62 -16.14
CA ARG A 101 -6.83 9.30 -14.98
C ARG A 101 -7.56 8.90 -13.70
N ILE A 102 -6.79 8.60 -12.65
CA ILE A 102 -7.31 8.37 -11.29
C ILE A 102 -6.73 9.45 -10.39
N ASP A 103 -7.58 10.31 -9.86
CA ASP A 103 -7.22 11.31 -8.86
C ASP A 103 -7.48 10.73 -7.48
N ALA A 104 -6.44 10.55 -6.68
CA ALA A 104 -6.50 9.84 -5.39
C ALA A 104 -5.75 10.58 -4.28
N LEU A 105 -5.63 11.90 -4.43
CA LEU A 105 -4.84 12.74 -3.53
C LEU A 105 -5.58 12.96 -2.20
N SER A 106 -4.84 12.90 -1.10
CA SER A 106 -5.28 13.42 0.19
C SER A 106 -4.41 14.60 0.58
N ALA A 107 -5.03 15.65 1.11
CA ALA A 107 -4.29 16.71 1.78
C ALA A 107 -3.77 16.18 3.13
N VAL A 108 -2.67 16.75 3.62
CA VAL A 108 -2.17 16.48 4.97
C VAL A 108 -1.96 17.81 5.68
N GLY A 109 -2.64 17.98 6.80
CA GLY A 109 -2.60 19.14 7.66
C GLY A 109 -1.35 19.23 8.52
N ARG A 110 -0.99 20.43 8.98
CA ARG A 110 0.18 20.65 9.85
C ARG A 110 0.19 19.73 11.07
N ARG A 111 -0.93 19.65 11.79
CA ARG A 111 -1.08 18.79 12.98
C ARG A 111 -0.96 17.30 12.66
N GLN A 112 -1.35 16.89 11.45
CA GLN A 112 -1.20 15.51 10.99
C GLN A 112 0.27 15.16 10.68
N VAL A 113 1.05 16.11 10.14
CA VAL A 113 2.50 15.92 9.94
C VAL A 113 3.26 15.93 11.27
N GLU A 114 2.84 16.77 12.22
CA GLU A 114 3.40 16.83 13.57
C GLU A 114 3.04 15.61 14.46
N GLY A 115 2.17 14.72 13.96
CA GLY A 115 1.72 13.52 14.69
C GLY A 115 0.73 13.80 15.82
N LEU A 116 0.19 15.03 15.90
CA LEU A 116 -0.86 15.40 16.84
C LEU A 116 -2.21 14.82 16.42
N ASP A 117 -2.45 14.74 15.11
CA ASP A 117 -3.64 14.15 14.51
C ASP A 117 -3.24 13.00 13.57
N ALA A 118 -4.14 12.05 13.30
CA ALA A 118 -3.85 10.94 12.39
C ALA A 118 -3.69 11.44 10.94
N LEU A 119 -2.68 10.93 10.22
CA LEU A 119 -2.50 11.21 8.79
C LEU A 119 -3.71 10.75 7.99
N ALA A 120 -4.14 11.58 7.04
CA ALA A 120 -5.18 11.21 6.08
C ALA A 120 -4.74 9.98 5.27
N SER A 121 -5.55 8.92 5.27
CA SER A 121 -5.23 7.72 4.48
C SER A 121 -5.28 8.03 2.99
N ARG A 122 -4.28 7.54 2.26
CA ARG A 122 -4.26 7.54 0.79
C ARG A 122 -5.29 6.55 0.23
N ALA A 123 -5.65 6.72 -1.03
CA ALA A 123 -6.67 5.91 -1.67
C ALA A 123 -6.29 4.42 -1.76
N ALA A 124 -7.29 3.56 -1.91
CA ALA A 124 -7.11 2.16 -2.26
C ALA A 124 -7.61 1.89 -3.69
N VAL A 125 -6.81 1.17 -4.48
CA VAL A 125 -7.18 0.74 -5.84
C VAL A 125 -7.07 -0.77 -5.92
N SER A 126 -8.17 -1.43 -6.27
CA SER A 126 -8.24 -2.87 -6.45
C SER A 126 -8.81 -3.18 -7.83
N LEU A 127 -8.06 -3.94 -8.62
CA LEU A 127 -8.51 -4.51 -9.89
C LEU A 127 -8.45 -6.03 -9.78
N THR A 128 -9.60 -6.67 -9.87
CA THR A 128 -9.75 -8.11 -9.81
C THR A 128 -10.39 -8.60 -11.09
N LEU A 129 -9.64 -9.40 -11.85
CA LEU A 129 -10.13 -10.09 -13.02
C LEU A 129 -10.51 -11.53 -12.67
N THR A 130 -11.77 -11.90 -12.89
CA THR A 130 -12.26 -13.27 -12.68
C THR A 130 -13.06 -13.73 -13.88
N SER A 131 -12.87 -14.98 -14.30
CA SER A 131 -13.84 -15.64 -15.18
C SER A 131 -15.03 -16.12 -14.34
N PRO A 132 -16.29 -16.07 -14.81
CA PRO A 132 -17.38 -16.79 -14.18
C PRO A 132 -17.20 -18.29 -14.41
N VAL A 133 -17.54 -19.09 -13.39
CA VAL A 133 -17.77 -20.52 -13.55
C VAL A 133 -18.96 -20.69 -14.49
N ALA A 134 -18.73 -21.09 -15.74
CA ALA A 134 -19.79 -21.53 -16.63
C ALA A 134 -19.45 -22.91 -17.18
N ASP A 135 -20.37 -23.85 -16.95
CA ASP A 135 -20.40 -25.21 -17.48
C ASP A 135 -19.86 -25.29 -18.91
N GLY A 136 -18.73 -25.96 -19.08
CA GLY A 136 -18.30 -26.52 -20.37
C GLY A 136 -17.75 -25.57 -21.44
N LEU A 137 -17.69 -24.25 -21.23
CA LEU A 137 -17.05 -23.32 -22.16
C LEU A 137 -15.85 -22.64 -21.49
N ALA A 138 -14.65 -23.09 -21.87
CA ALA A 138 -13.38 -22.51 -21.48
C ALA A 138 -13.25 -21.06 -21.98
N THR A 139 -13.85 -20.11 -21.27
CA THR A 139 -13.56 -18.69 -21.43
C THR A 139 -12.29 -18.40 -20.65
N GLN A 140 -11.18 -18.21 -21.39
CA GLN A 140 -9.88 -17.86 -20.81
C GLN A 140 -10.06 -16.69 -19.84
N ALA A 141 -9.69 -16.91 -18.59
CA ALA A 141 -9.52 -15.85 -17.62
C ALA A 141 -8.64 -14.75 -18.21
N GLY A 142 -9.08 -13.49 -18.12
CA GLY A 142 -8.37 -12.37 -18.73
C GLY A 142 -7.00 -12.16 -18.10
N ASP A 143 -5.94 -12.48 -18.84
CA ASP A 143 -4.58 -12.07 -18.48
C ASP A 143 -4.57 -10.55 -18.22
N LEU A 144 -3.90 -10.13 -17.15
CA LEU A 144 -3.75 -8.74 -16.78
C LEU A 144 -2.36 -8.23 -17.16
N ARG A 145 -2.31 -7.17 -17.96
CA ARG A 145 -1.07 -6.46 -18.26
C ARG A 145 -0.95 -5.17 -17.47
N LEU A 146 0.11 -5.03 -16.68
CA LEU A 146 0.56 -3.73 -16.17
C LEU A 146 1.44 -3.11 -17.25
N ALA A 147 0.86 -2.18 -18.00
CA ALA A 147 1.46 -1.61 -19.20
C ALA A 147 2.43 -0.46 -18.86
N ARG A 148 3.52 -0.31 -19.63
CA ARG A 148 4.50 0.76 -19.42
C ARG A 148 3.95 2.16 -19.74
N GLU A 149 2.98 2.24 -20.63
CA GLU A 149 2.43 3.48 -21.16
C GLU A 149 0.90 3.39 -21.23
N VAL A 150 0.26 4.55 -21.19
CA VAL A 150 -1.17 4.68 -21.46
C VAL A 150 -1.41 4.45 -22.95
N ALA A 151 -2.13 3.38 -23.30
CA ALA A 151 -2.50 3.11 -24.68
C ALA A 151 -3.91 3.65 -24.93
N GLY A 152 -3.98 4.81 -25.59
CA GLY A 152 -5.25 5.43 -25.96
C GLY A 152 -6.19 4.47 -26.71
N LEU A 153 -7.49 4.61 -26.45
CA LEU A 153 -8.53 3.93 -27.22
C LEU A 153 -8.70 4.64 -28.56
N GLY A 154 -8.12 4.07 -29.62
CA GLY A 154 -8.23 4.60 -30.98
C GLY A 154 -9.62 4.39 -31.60
N ALA A 155 -9.84 4.99 -32.78
CA ALA A 155 -11.12 4.93 -33.51
C ALA A 155 -11.69 3.52 -33.69
N ARG A 156 -10.81 2.51 -33.84
CA ARG A 156 -11.19 1.09 -33.92
C ARG A 156 -11.98 0.58 -32.70
N TYR A 157 -11.74 1.14 -31.52
CA TYR A 157 -12.48 0.76 -30.31
C TYR A 157 -13.88 1.39 -30.30
N TRP A 158 -13.97 2.65 -30.76
CA TRP A 158 -15.21 3.40 -30.74
C TRP A 158 -16.13 3.09 -31.93
N ALA A 159 -15.58 2.53 -33.02
CA ALA A 159 -16.34 2.24 -34.24
C ALA A 159 -17.58 1.36 -33.99
N PRO A 160 -17.51 0.23 -33.26
CA PRO A 160 -18.70 -0.57 -32.96
C PRO A 160 -19.72 0.14 -32.06
N LEU A 161 -19.30 1.14 -31.29
CA LEU A 161 -20.15 1.93 -30.38
C LEU A 161 -20.79 3.14 -31.09
N ALA A 162 -20.35 3.46 -32.30
CA ALA A 162 -20.87 4.58 -33.10
C ALA A 162 -22.05 4.16 -34.00
N GLU A 163 -22.28 2.86 -34.16
CA GLU A 163 -23.40 2.31 -34.92
C GLU A 163 -24.72 2.41 -34.12
N PRO A 164 -25.87 2.65 -34.77
CA PRO A 164 -27.17 2.78 -34.11
C PRO A 164 -27.64 1.49 -33.42
N GLU A 165 -27.15 0.33 -33.87
CA GLU A 165 -27.25 -0.94 -33.16
C GLU A 165 -25.83 -1.45 -32.88
N VAL A 166 -25.51 -1.64 -31.60
CA VAL A 166 -24.21 -2.16 -31.19
C VAL A 166 -24.19 -3.66 -31.44
N ASP A 167 -23.35 -4.11 -32.36
CA ASP A 167 -23.05 -5.53 -32.53
C ASP A 167 -22.20 -6.03 -31.36
N ASP A 168 -22.81 -6.78 -30.45
CA ASP A 168 -22.15 -7.40 -29.29
C ASP A 168 -20.94 -8.25 -29.70
N ALA A 169 -21.00 -8.92 -30.85
CA ALA A 169 -19.90 -9.74 -31.35
C ALA A 169 -18.71 -8.85 -31.78
N ALA A 170 -18.97 -7.72 -32.43
CA ALA A 170 -17.94 -6.75 -32.80
C ALA A 170 -17.32 -6.09 -31.56
N LEU A 171 -18.13 -5.71 -30.57
CA LEU A 171 -17.64 -5.16 -29.30
C LEU A 171 -16.77 -6.18 -28.55
N GLN A 172 -17.21 -7.43 -28.47
CA GLN A 172 -16.46 -8.50 -27.83
C GLN A 172 -15.15 -8.83 -28.57
N ALA A 173 -15.14 -8.81 -29.90
CA ALA A 173 -13.93 -8.96 -30.71
C ALA A 173 -12.91 -7.84 -30.47
N VAL A 174 -13.38 -6.60 -30.31
CA VAL A 174 -12.52 -5.46 -29.96
C VAL A 174 -11.95 -5.60 -28.55
N LEU A 175 -12.78 -5.99 -27.57
CA LEU A 175 -12.35 -6.14 -26.18
C LEU A 175 -11.35 -7.29 -25.99
N THR A 176 -11.60 -8.44 -26.62
CA THR A 176 -10.69 -9.58 -26.62
C THR A 176 -9.35 -9.25 -27.28
N GLY A 177 -9.35 -8.50 -28.39
CA GLY A 177 -8.13 -8.08 -29.07
C GLY A 177 -7.27 -7.06 -28.30
N LEU A 178 -7.86 -6.28 -27.39
CA LEU A 178 -7.13 -5.29 -26.59
C LEU A 178 -6.50 -5.86 -25.31
N GLY A 179 -7.05 -6.98 -24.81
CA GLY A 179 -6.68 -7.59 -23.54
C GLY A 179 -6.98 -6.70 -22.33
N SER A 180 -6.89 -7.28 -21.13
CA SER A 180 -7.02 -6.49 -19.91
C SER A 180 -5.71 -5.80 -19.59
N ARG A 181 -5.77 -4.51 -19.25
CA ARG A 181 -4.58 -3.76 -18.86
C ARG A 181 -4.89 -2.58 -17.94
N VAL A 182 -3.86 -2.18 -17.24
CA VAL A 182 -3.78 -0.92 -16.49
C VAL A 182 -2.40 -0.33 -16.74
N ALA A 183 -2.33 0.98 -17.00
CA ALA A 183 -1.05 1.64 -17.23
C ALA A 183 -0.34 1.97 -15.90
N ALA A 184 0.96 1.69 -15.82
CA ALA A 184 1.76 2.03 -14.64
C ALA A 184 1.79 3.55 -14.36
N PRO A 185 1.91 4.45 -15.37
CA PRO A 185 1.80 5.89 -15.14
C PRO A 185 0.47 6.32 -14.52
N THR A 186 -0.65 5.68 -14.87
CA THR A 186 -1.96 5.93 -14.26
C THR A 186 -1.95 5.61 -12.76
N LEU A 187 -1.39 4.46 -12.38
CA LEU A 187 -1.31 4.05 -10.98
C LEU A 187 -0.31 4.88 -10.18
N GLN A 188 0.82 5.25 -10.78
CA GLN A 188 1.81 6.13 -10.17
C GLN A 188 1.24 7.52 -9.89
N ALA A 189 0.55 8.11 -10.87
CA ALA A 189 -0.08 9.42 -10.72
C ALA A 189 -1.17 9.41 -9.62
N ALA A 190 -1.91 8.30 -9.50
CA ALA A 190 -2.89 8.11 -8.44
C ALA A 190 -2.26 7.96 -7.05
N ASN A 191 -1.04 7.41 -6.98
CA ASN A 191 -0.26 7.19 -5.77
C ASN A 191 -1.07 6.53 -4.61
N PRO A 192 -1.76 5.40 -4.84
CA PRO A 192 -2.57 4.76 -3.82
C PRO A 192 -1.72 4.29 -2.63
N GLY A 193 -2.30 4.34 -1.43
CA GLY A 193 -1.70 3.70 -0.26
C GLY A 193 -1.83 2.18 -0.29
N ARG A 194 -2.81 1.66 -1.04
CA ARG A 194 -3.01 0.23 -1.27
C ARG A 194 -3.34 -0.02 -2.74
N LEU A 195 -2.52 -0.84 -3.39
CA LEU A 195 -2.75 -1.34 -4.74
C LEU A 195 -2.94 -2.86 -4.68
N THR A 196 -4.04 -3.35 -5.21
CA THR A 196 -4.30 -4.79 -5.40
C THR A 196 -4.59 -5.05 -6.88
N LEU A 197 -3.76 -5.86 -7.52
CA LEU A 197 -4.01 -6.39 -8.86
C LEU A 197 -4.12 -7.91 -8.74
N SER A 198 -5.28 -8.45 -9.10
CA SER A 198 -5.53 -9.88 -9.04
C SER A 198 -6.15 -10.35 -10.35
N THR A 199 -5.71 -11.50 -10.86
CA THR A 199 -6.32 -12.13 -12.02
C THR A 199 -6.36 -13.64 -11.86
N THR A 200 -7.42 -14.24 -12.38
CA THR A 200 -7.54 -15.68 -12.56
C THR A 200 -6.69 -16.21 -13.74
N GLY A 201 -6.19 -15.30 -14.59
CA GLY A 201 -5.24 -15.59 -15.67
C GLY A 201 -3.80 -15.35 -15.25
N GLY A 202 -2.93 -15.06 -16.23
CA GLY A 202 -1.57 -14.59 -16.00
C GLY A 202 -1.50 -13.09 -15.72
N LEU A 203 -0.46 -12.64 -15.00
CA LEU A 203 -0.18 -11.22 -14.79
C LEU A 203 1.21 -10.87 -15.34
N LEU A 204 1.26 -9.95 -16.29
CA LEU A 204 2.49 -9.46 -16.90
C LEU A 204 2.67 -7.98 -16.55
N SER A 205 3.71 -7.65 -15.79
CA SER A 205 4.26 -6.30 -15.77
C SER A 205 5.27 -6.16 -16.90
N GLU A 206 5.03 -5.23 -17.82
CA GLU A 206 5.90 -5.03 -18.97
C GLU A 206 7.29 -4.51 -18.57
N SER A 207 8.27 -4.73 -19.44
CA SER A 207 9.56 -4.06 -19.31
C SER A 207 9.38 -2.54 -19.33
N GLY A 208 9.91 -1.88 -18.29
CA GLY A 208 9.76 -0.44 -18.11
C GLY A 208 8.43 0.02 -17.49
N ALA A 209 7.52 -0.90 -17.13
CA ALA A 209 6.32 -0.58 -16.37
C ALA A 209 6.63 -0.37 -14.88
N ALA A 210 7.53 0.59 -14.60
CA ALA A 210 7.93 0.93 -13.25
C ALA A 210 6.73 1.42 -12.44
N LEU A 211 6.68 1.12 -11.15
CA LEU A 211 5.66 1.56 -10.21
C LEU A 211 6.33 2.07 -8.93
N ALA A 212 6.51 3.39 -8.85
CA ALA A 212 6.95 4.07 -7.64
C ALA A 212 5.74 4.64 -6.90
N LEU A 213 5.38 4.05 -5.76
CA LEU A 213 4.34 4.55 -4.87
C LEU A 213 4.96 5.26 -3.67
N GLY A 214 4.21 6.18 -3.07
CA GLY A 214 4.63 6.89 -1.87
C GLY A 214 4.82 5.96 -0.67
N PRO A 215 5.48 6.45 0.39
CA PRO A 215 6.00 5.64 1.49
C PRO A 215 4.93 4.78 2.18
N ARG A 216 5.31 3.58 2.60
CA ARG A 216 4.45 2.60 3.28
C ARG A 216 3.24 2.14 2.45
N ALA A 217 3.32 2.23 1.11
CA ALA A 217 2.27 1.65 0.26
C ALA A 217 2.31 0.12 0.32
N THR A 218 1.12 -0.49 0.28
CA THR A 218 0.97 -1.94 0.09
C THR A 218 0.67 -2.23 -1.38
N ILE A 219 1.51 -3.04 -2.03
CA ILE A 219 1.33 -3.53 -3.40
C ILE A 219 1.09 -5.04 -3.32
N SER A 220 -0.07 -5.51 -3.77
CA SER A 220 -0.41 -6.92 -3.86
C SER A 220 -0.70 -7.32 -5.30
N LEU A 221 0.08 -8.24 -5.85
CA LEU A 221 -0.06 -8.76 -7.20
C LEU A 221 -0.34 -10.27 -7.11
N THR A 222 -1.43 -10.73 -7.71
CA THR A 222 -1.84 -12.15 -7.66
C THR A 222 -2.26 -12.64 -9.05
N ALA A 223 -1.73 -13.80 -9.46
CA ALA A 223 -2.13 -14.52 -10.68
C ALA A 223 -2.43 -15.99 -10.36
N GLN A 224 -3.42 -16.58 -11.05
CA GLN A 224 -3.81 -17.99 -10.87
C GLN A 224 -3.83 -18.81 -12.16
N GLY A 225 -3.54 -18.18 -13.31
CA GLY A 225 -3.52 -18.83 -14.61
C GLY A 225 -2.18 -19.46 -14.93
N SER A 226 -2.20 -20.34 -15.95
CA SER A 226 -1.01 -21.02 -16.47
C SER A 226 0.05 -20.08 -17.04
N GLY A 227 -0.32 -18.83 -17.40
CA GLY A 227 0.62 -17.78 -17.79
C GLY A 227 1.53 -17.29 -16.65
N GLY A 228 1.19 -17.60 -15.40
CA GLY A 228 2.01 -17.24 -14.23
C GLY A 228 2.01 -15.74 -13.93
N LEU A 229 3.04 -15.29 -13.21
CA LEU A 229 3.23 -13.88 -12.88
C LEU A 229 4.64 -13.46 -13.27
N ARG A 230 4.76 -12.47 -14.15
CA ARG A 230 6.04 -11.93 -14.59
C ARG A 230 6.18 -10.46 -14.24
N LEU A 231 7.26 -10.11 -13.55
CA LEU A 231 7.64 -8.73 -13.25
C LEU A 231 8.73 -8.27 -14.22
N GLY A 232 8.40 -7.35 -15.13
CA GLY A 232 9.36 -6.71 -16.03
C GLY A 232 9.72 -5.25 -15.66
N GLY A 233 8.99 -4.64 -14.73
CA GLY A 233 9.19 -3.25 -14.29
C GLY A 233 9.57 -3.15 -12.81
N ASP A 234 10.31 -2.09 -12.47
CA ASP A 234 10.72 -1.77 -11.10
C ASP A 234 9.53 -1.49 -10.19
N LEU A 235 9.60 -1.90 -8.94
CA LEU A 235 8.57 -1.63 -7.93
C LEU A 235 9.22 -0.95 -6.73
N ALA A 236 8.77 0.26 -6.41
CA ALA A 236 9.33 1.06 -5.32
C ALA A 236 8.27 1.59 -4.36
N SER A 237 8.51 1.45 -3.06
CA SER A 237 7.69 2.03 -2.00
C SER A 237 8.47 2.01 -0.69
N ALA A 238 9.02 3.15 -0.28
CA ALA A 238 9.88 3.21 0.90
C ALA A 238 9.16 2.69 2.16
N GLY A 239 9.78 1.74 2.88
CA GLY A 239 9.16 1.03 4.01
C GLY A 239 7.80 0.38 3.70
N GLY A 240 7.54 0.11 2.42
CA GLY A 240 6.31 -0.47 1.90
C GLY A 240 6.20 -1.96 2.12
N THR A 241 5.11 -2.53 1.62
CA THR A 241 4.92 -3.98 1.56
C THR A 241 4.61 -4.38 0.13
N LEU A 242 5.43 -5.26 -0.42
CA LEU A 242 5.24 -5.88 -1.72
C LEU A 242 4.93 -7.36 -1.52
N ALA A 243 3.76 -7.79 -1.98
CA ALA A 243 3.34 -9.18 -1.97
C ALA A 243 2.99 -9.63 -3.39
N VAL A 244 3.73 -10.60 -3.92
CA VAL A 244 3.60 -11.08 -5.29
C VAL A 244 3.36 -12.58 -5.25
N ARG A 245 2.26 -13.02 -5.83
CA ARG A 245 1.77 -14.40 -5.71
C ARG A 245 1.37 -14.99 -7.06
N ALA A 246 1.96 -16.13 -7.40
CA ALA A 246 1.45 -17.02 -8.43
C ALA A 246 0.91 -18.28 -7.73
N THR A 247 -0.41 -18.45 -7.68
CA THR A 247 -1.06 -19.47 -6.83
C THR A 247 -2.09 -20.26 -7.61
N ASP A 248 -2.15 -21.56 -7.37
CA ASP A 248 -3.13 -22.43 -8.01
C ASP A 248 -4.58 -22.01 -7.69
N GLY A 249 -5.48 -22.25 -8.64
CA GLY A 249 -6.90 -22.16 -8.42
C GLY A 249 -7.35 -23.37 -7.60
N ALA A 250 -7.98 -23.15 -6.44
CA ALA A 250 -8.51 -24.23 -5.62
C ALA A 250 -9.84 -24.79 -6.20
N ALA A 251 -10.20 -26.03 -5.82
CA ALA A 251 -11.54 -26.55 -6.05
C ALA A 251 -12.58 -25.63 -5.38
N GLY A 252 -13.55 -25.12 -6.15
CA GLY A 252 -14.51 -24.09 -5.70
C GLY A 252 -14.06 -22.65 -5.94
N SER A 253 -12.87 -22.42 -6.52
CA SER A 253 -12.49 -21.13 -7.11
C SER A 253 -13.40 -20.80 -8.30
N ALA A 254 -13.55 -19.51 -8.63
CA ALA A 254 -14.33 -19.02 -9.76
C ALA A 254 -13.87 -19.58 -11.13
N VAL A 255 -12.70 -20.23 -11.17
CA VAL A 255 -12.06 -20.81 -12.37
C VAL A 255 -11.98 -22.34 -12.30
N GLY A 256 -12.40 -22.96 -11.20
CA GLY A 256 -12.10 -24.36 -10.91
C GLY A 256 -10.63 -24.57 -10.53
N VAL A 257 -10.17 -25.83 -10.65
CA VAL A 257 -8.79 -26.20 -10.35
C VAL A 257 -7.88 -25.75 -11.49
N THR A 258 -6.96 -24.84 -11.22
CA THR A 258 -5.96 -24.38 -12.20
C THR A 258 -4.56 -24.53 -11.63
N VAL A 259 -3.61 -24.89 -12.50
CA VAL A 259 -2.19 -24.94 -12.18
C VAL A 259 -1.57 -23.61 -12.61
N ALA A 260 -1.06 -22.84 -11.65
CA ALA A 260 -0.47 -21.55 -11.96
C ALA A 260 0.90 -21.70 -12.64
N GLY A 261 1.20 -20.80 -13.58
CA GLY A 261 2.54 -20.68 -14.14
C GLY A 261 3.57 -20.19 -13.11
N PRO A 262 4.86 -20.09 -13.48
CA PRO A 262 5.90 -19.64 -12.57
C PRO A 262 5.74 -18.15 -12.19
N LEU A 263 6.32 -17.78 -11.05
CA LEU A 263 6.60 -16.38 -10.72
C LEU A 263 8.01 -16.04 -11.22
N THR A 264 8.12 -15.08 -12.13
CA THR A 264 9.40 -14.63 -12.69
C THR A 264 9.63 -13.16 -12.40
N VAL A 265 10.80 -12.82 -11.88
CA VAL A 265 11.32 -11.45 -11.80
C VAL A 265 12.42 -11.32 -12.84
N ASP A 266 12.19 -10.46 -13.82
CA ASP A 266 13.10 -10.30 -14.95
C ASP A 266 14.45 -9.71 -14.52
N ALA A 267 15.46 -9.92 -15.35
CA ALA A 267 16.77 -9.29 -15.18
C ALA A 267 16.62 -7.77 -15.09
N SER A 268 17.46 -7.14 -14.27
CA SER A 268 17.49 -5.69 -14.04
C SER A 268 16.29 -5.09 -13.31
N VAL A 269 15.28 -5.87 -12.94
CA VAL A 269 14.17 -5.37 -12.11
C VAL A 269 14.64 -5.08 -10.69
N GLN A 270 14.28 -3.90 -10.19
CA GLN A 270 14.52 -3.47 -8.82
C GLN A 270 13.23 -3.50 -8.01
N LEU A 271 13.24 -4.26 -6.93
CA LEU A 271 12.20 -4.28 -5.90
C LEU A 271 12.74 -3.52 -4.69
N ASP A 272 12.45 -2.22 -4.60
CA ASP A 272 13.00 -1.33 -3.58
C ASP A 272 11.92 -0.90 -2.58
N VAL A 273 12.00 -1.45 -1.37
CA VAL A 273 11.18 -1.01 -0.24
C VAL A 273 12.04 -0.50 0.90
N SER A 274 13.24 -0.01 0.59
CA SER A 274 14.20 0.49 1.57
C SER A 274 13.66 1.70 2.34
N GLY A 275 14.19 1.87 3.55
CA GLY A 275 13.91 2.99 4.42
C GLY A 275 14.61 4.27 3.96
N THR A 276 13.99 5.41 4.25
CA THR A 276 14.49 6.74 3.88
C THR A 276 15.45 7.30 4.93
N TRP A 277 16.40 8.09 4.44
CA TRP A 277 17.25 8.91 5.30
C TRP A 277 16.68 10.31 5.44
N VAL A 278 16.58 10.80 6.67
CA VAL A 278 16.09 12.15 6.98
C VAL A 278 17.17 12.93 7.69
N ASN A 279 17.53 14.08 7.15
CA ASN A 279 18.42 15.03 7.83
C ASN A 279 17.59 16.15 8.46
N GLN A 280 17.66 16.26 9.79
CA GLN A 280 17.03 17.33 10.57
C GLN A 280 18.00 18.44 10.94
N GLN A 281 19.29 18.32 10.59
CA GLN A 281 20.24 19.41 10.76
C GLN A 281 19.85 20.57 9.84
N GLY A 282 19.56 21.73 10.43
CA GLY A 282 19.12 22.92 9.70
C GLY A 282 17.60 23.07 9.57
N LEU A 283 16.80 22.11 10.05
CA LEU A 283 15.37 22.35 10.25
C LEU A 283 15.20 23.31 11.43
N ALA A 284 14.48 24.42 11.22
CA ALA A 284 14.14 25.32 12.32
C ALA A 284 13.29 24.59 13.36
N ALA A 285 13.41 24.97 14.64
CA ALA A 285 12.63 24.37 15.72
C ALA A 285 11.12 24.45 15.40
N GLY A 286 10.44 23.31 15.42
CA GLY A 286 9.01 23.20 15.08
C GLY A 286 8.70 23.03 13.57
N GLN A 287 9.71 22.93 12.70
CA GLN A 287 9.47 22.51 11.31
C GLN A 287 9.06 21.02 11.27
N PRO A 288 7.97 20.66 10.57
CA PRO A 288 7.54 19.28 10.49
C PRO A 288 8.60 18.44 9.79
N VAL A 289 9.01 17.35 10.44
CA VAL A 289 9.85 16.34 9.82
C VAL A 289 8.97 15.62 8.79
N PRO A 290 9.40 15.47 7.53
CA PRO A 290 8.62 14.73 6.54
C PRO A 290 8.22 13.37 7.10
N ALA A 291 6.97 12.94 6.86
CA ALA A 291 6.47 11.63 7.27
C ALA A 291 7.27 10.54 6.53
N ALA A 292 8.42 10.19 7.09
CA ALA A 292 9.40 9.32 6.47
C ALA A 292 9.12 7.86 6.82
N ALA A 293 9.14 7.00 5.81
CA ALA A 293 9.27 5.57 6.03
C ALA A 293 10.74 5.31 6.39
N LEU A 294 11.09 5.47 7.67
CA LEU A 294 12.45 5.28 8.13
C LEU A 294 12.83 3.79 8.11
N GLY A 295 11.93 2.89 8.52
CA GLY A 295 12.15 1.44 8.49
C GLY A 295 12.19 0.85 7.09
N GLY A 296 12.95 -0.23 6.92
CA GLY A 296 12.90 -1.05 5.72
C GLY A 296 11.57 -1.80 5.59
N GLY A 297 11.14 -2.03 4.36
CA GLY A 297 9.86 -2.65 4.03
C GLY A 297 9.93 -4.17 3.87
N ASN A 298 8.83 -4.77 3.43
CA ASN A 298 8.71 -6.22 3.28
C ASN A 298 8.49 -6.61 1.82
N VAL A 299 9.25 -7.60 1.34
CA VAL A 299 9.04 -8.23 0.03
C VAL A 299 8.70 -9.69 0.24
N THR A 300 7.56 -10.12 -0.31
CA THR A 300 7.10 -11.52 -0.27
C THR A 300 6.79 -11.99 -1.69
N LEU A 301 7.53 -12.99 -2.15
CA LEU A 301 7.40 -13.63 -3.44
C LEU A 301 7.00 -15.09 -3.19
N GLN A 302 5.81 -15.48 -3.64
CA GLN A 302 5.27 -16.82 -3.38
C GLN A 302 4.77 -17.43 -4.69
N ALA A 303 5.27 -18.62 -5.01
CA ALA A 303 4.85 -19.39 -6.15
C ALA A 303 4.36 -20.79 -5.71
N SER A 304 3.18 -21.18 -6.18
CA SER A 304 2.70 -22.57 -6.13
C SER A 304 3.69 -23.52 -6.79
N HIS A 305 4.32 -23.08 -7.88
CA HIS A 305 5.30 -23.84 -8.65
C HIS A 305 6.63 -23.06 -8.74
N GLY A 306 7.12 -22.77 -9.94
CA GLY A 306 8.46 -22.20 -10.13
C GLY A 306 8.59 -20.77 -9.61
N LEU A 307 9.72 -20.47 -8.98
CA LEU A 307 10.12 -19.11 -8.61
C LEU A 307 11.47 -18.80 -9.25
N VAL A 308 11.48 -17.87 -10.20
CA VAL A 308 12.69 -17.50 -10.96
C VAL A 308 13.00 -16.03 -10.73
N LEU A 309 14.04 -15.76 -9.96
CA LEU A 309 14.63 -14.43 -9.83
C LEU A 309 15.84 -14.37 -10.76
N GLN A 310 15.73 -13.71 -11.90
CA GLN A 310 16.77 -13.71 -12.92
C GLN A 310 18.03 -12.98 -12.45
N THR A 311 19.17 -13.37 -13.01
CA THR A 311 20.47 -12.74 -12.72
C THR A 311 20.41 -11.25 -13.06
N GLY A 312 20.87 -10.41 -12.12
CA GLY A 312 20.88 -8.96 -12.26
C GLY A 312 19.61 -8.25 -11.75
N SER A 313 18.61 -8.97 -11.26
CA SER A 313 17.53 -8.37 -10.45
C SER A 313 18.04 -8.00 -9.05
N HIS A 314 17.39 -7.03 -8.40
CA HIS A 314 17.77 -6.53 -7.08
C HIS A 314 16.55 -6.42 -6.16
N ILE A 315 16.70 -6.84 -4.90
CA ILE A 315 15.67 -6.69 -3.86
C ILE A 315 16.29 -5.97 -2.66
N ASP A 316 15.79 -4.78 -2.35
CA ASP A 316 16.26 -3.96 -1.23
C ASP A 316 15.19 -3.79 -0.15
N VAL A 317 15.50 -4.26 1.06
CA VAL A 317 14.70 -4.05 2.27
C VAL A 317 15.50 -3.32 3.36
N SER A 318 16.56 -2.61 3.00
CA SER A 318 17.44 -1.90 3.94
C SER A 318 16.68 -0.87 4.78
N GLY A 319 17.10 -0.66 6.02
CA GLY A 319 16.57 0.38 6.89
C GLY A 319 17.22 1.75 6.63
N GLY A 320 16.47 2.80 6.91
CA GLY A 320 16.91 4.17 6.86
C GLY A 320 17.43 4.68 8.20
N ALA A 321 17.62 6.00 8.28
CA ALA A 321 18.07 6.66 9.49
C ALA A 321 17.67 8.13 9.55
N THR A 322 17.67 8.68 10.75
CA THR A 322 17.47 10.10 11.01
C THR A 322 18.74 10.70 11.58
N VAL A 323 19.23 11.77 10.98
CA VAL A 323 20.21 12.67 11.59
C VAL A 323 19.43 13.75 12.32
N ARG A 324 19.51 13.78 13.65
CA ARG A 324 18.79 14.75 14.50
C ARG A 324 19.41 16.14 14.39
N ALA A 325 18.69 17.16 14.86
CA ALA A 325 19.17 18.54 14.88
C ALA A 325 20.49 18.73 15.66
N ASN A 326 20.74 17.91 16.68
CA ASN A 326 22.00 17.89 17.44
C ASN A 326 23.12 17.07 16.77
N GLY A 327 22.90 16.56 15.54
CA GLY A 327 23.82 15.69 14.81
C GLY A 327 23.85 14.23 15.25
N ALA A 328 23.07 13.84 16.26
CA ALA A 328 22.97 12.44 16.64
C ALA A 328 22.25 11.64 15.54
N ILE A 329 22.85 10.52 15.12
CA ILE A 329 22.25 9.61 14.15
C ILE A 329 21.43 8.54 14.88
N SER A 330 20.24 8.25 14.37
CA SER A 330 19.38 7.17 14.83
C SER A 330 18.91 6.37 13.64
N GLY A 331 19.36 5.13 13.50
CA GLY A 331 18.84 4.26 12.46
C GLY A 331 17.56 3.53 12.86
N THR A 332 17.02 2.83 11.89
CA THR A 332 15.95 1.84 12.09
C THR A 332 16.45 0.45 11.74
N SER A 333 15.57 -0.54 11.88
CA SER A 333 15.81 -1.89 11.39
C SER A 333 15.54 -1.97 9.89
N ALA A 334 16.24 -2.90 9.24
CA ALA A 334 15.88 -3.37 7.92
C ALA A 334 14.63 -4.26 7.99
N GLY A 335 14.02 -4.50 6.85
CA GLY A 335 12.81 -5.29 6.73
C GLY A 335 13.10 -6.75 6.37
N ARG A 336 12.22 -7.33 5.57
CA ARG A 336 12.17 -8.79 5.36
C ARG A 336 11.98 -9.17 3.89
N ILE A 337 12.74 -10.18 3.46
CA ILE A 337 12.57 -10.86 2.18
C ILE A 337 12.06 -12.28 2.44
N VAL A 338 10.95 -12.63 1.80
CA VAL A 338 10.40 -14.00 1.76
C VAL A 338 10.33 -14.42 0.30
N ALA A 339 11.02 -15.50 -0.05
CA ALA A 339 11.00 -16.09 -1.39
C ALA A 339 10.68 -17.59 -1.28
N GLU A 340 9.48 -17.97 -1.71
CA GLU A 340 8.98 -19.34 -1.56
C GLU A 340 8.45 -19.85 -2.91
N GLY A 341 8.96 -20.99 -3.36
CA GLY A 341 8.46 -21.70 -4.54
C GLY A 341 8.02 -23.12 -4.18
N ASN A 342 7.33 -23.77 -5.11
CA ASN A 342 6.80 -25.13 -4.97
C ASN A 342 5.85 -25.29 -3.77
N LEU A 343 5.04 -24.25 -3.48
CA LEU A 343 4.06 -24.25 -2.39
C LEU A 343 2.83 -25.13 -2.67
N GLY A 344 2.50 -25.37 -3.94
CA GLY A 344 1.34 -26.12 -4.42
C GLY A 344 1.62 -27.61 -4.68
N VAL A 345 2.88 -28.05 -4.56
CA VAL A 345 3.26 -29.46 -4.72
C VAL A 345 2.61 -30.28 -3.62
N SER A 346 1.64 -31.10 -3.99
CA SER A 346 0.76 -31.80 -3.04
C SER A 346 1.00 -33.30 -3.01
N THR A 347 1.71 -33.84 -4.01
CA THR A 347 1.97 -35.28 -4.13
C THR A 347 3.46 -35.60 -4.15
N VAL A 348 3.83 -36.71 -3.50
CA VAL A 348 5.21 -37.20 -3.49
C VAL A 348 5.55 -37.71 -4.90
N GLY A 349 6.57 -37.13 -5.54
CA GLY A 349 7.02 -37.51 -6.88
C GLY A 349 6.59 -36.56 -8.00
N GLU A 350 5.80 -35.51 -7.70
CA GLU A 350 5.57 -34.43 -8.66
C GLU A 350 6.89 -33.72 -9.00
N PRO A 351 7.18 -33.47 -10.30
CA PRO A 351 8.41 -32.79 -10.69
C PRO A 351 8.40 -31.37 -10.13
N LEU A 352 9.46 -31.01 -9.40
CA LEU A 352 9.63 -29.68 -8.86
C LEU A 352 9.90 -28.69 -9.99
N ALA A 353 9.19 -27.56 -9.96
CA ALA A 353 9.46 -26.45 -10.84
C ALA A 353 10.70 -25.68 -10.35
N PRO A 354 11.42 -24.98 -11.25
CA PRO A 354 12.69 -24.35 -10.90
C PRO A 354 12.52 -23.30 -9.80
N PHE A 355 13.39 -23.36 -8.79
CA PHE A 355 13.63 -22.28 -7.85
C PHE A 355 15.02 -21.71 -8.14
N GLN A 356 15.08 -20.50 -8.69
CA GLN A 356 16.33 -19.84 -9.07
C GLN A 356 16.45 -18.50 -8.35
N LEU A 357 17.56 -18.32 -7.63
CA LEU A 357 17.89 -17.09 -6.91
C LEU A 357 19.11 -16.41 -7.56
N GLY A 358 18.89 -15.72 -8.69
CA GLY A 358 19.89 -14.89 -9.36
C GLY A 358 19.90 -13.43 -8.91
N ALA A 359 18.98 -13.02 -8.03
CA ALA A 359 18.87 -11.66 -7.53
C ALA A 359 19.96 -11.31 -6.51
N SER A 360 20.38 -10.04 -6.50
CA SER A 360 21.08 -9.45 -5.35
C SER A 360 20.07 -9.06 -4.28
N LEU A 361 20.33 -9.44 -3.02
CA LEU A 361 19.44 -9.20 -1.89
C LEU A 361 20.12 -8.28 -0.87
N ALA A 362 19.49 -7.16 -0.50
CA ALA A 362 20.00 -6.19 0.45
C ALA A 362 19.04 -5.98 1.63
N GLY A 363 19.60 -5.80 2.83
CA GLY A 363 18.84 -5.64 4.07
C GLY A 363 19.70 -5.04 5.18
N TRP A 364 20.37 -3.93 4.87
CA TRP A 364 21.31 -3.27 5.77
C TRP A 364 20.60 -2.27 6.69
N ALA A 365 21.04 -2.13 7.93
CA ALA A 365 20.49 -1.12 8.83
C ALA A 365 21.45 -0.85 9.99
N LEU A 366 21.37 0.35 10.59
CA LEU A 366 22.17 0.69 11.77
C LEU A 366 21.68 -0.05 13.02
N ASN A 367 20.38 -0.38 13.09
CA ASN A 367 19.73 -1.00 14.25
C ASN A 367 19.13 -2.38 13.86
N GLY A 368 20.00 -3.32 13.47
CA GLY A 368 19.66 -4.70 13.15
C GLY A 368 19.44 -4.95 11.64
N GLY A 369 20.11 -5.98 11.12
CA GLY A 369 19.99 -6.39 9.72
C GLY A 369 18.62 -7.00 9.39
N GLY A 370 18.38 -7.18 8.09
CA GLY A 370 17.13 -7.73 7.57
C GLY A 370 17.01 -9.23 7.82
N SER A 371 15.82 -9.77 7.55
CA SER A 371 15.56 -11.21 7.61
C SER A 371 15.29 -11.78 6.22
N LEU A 372 15.85 -12.96 5.94
CA LEU A 372 15.63 -13.72 4.70
C LEU A 372 14.99 -15.07 5.03
N ARG A 373 13.89 -15.41 4.36
CA ARG A 373 13.27 -16.73 4.39
C ARG A 373 13.18 -17.29 2.98
N LEU A 374 13.80 -18.44 2.76
CA LEU A 374 13.75 -19.19 1.51
C LEU A 374 12.99 -20.50 1.73
N ARG A 375 12.12 -20.85 0.79
CA ARG A 375 11.52 -22.19 0.70
C ARG A 375 11.57 -22.66 -0.75
N ALA A 376 12.24 -23.77 -0.98
CA ALA A 376 12.38 -24.41 -2.27
C ALA A 376 12.20 -25.92 -2.11
N GLY A 377 11.80 -26.61 -3.19
CA GLY A 377 11.76 -28.08 -3.18
C GLY A 377 13.17 -28.68 -3.22
N GLU A 378 14.10 -28.03 -3.93
CA GLU A 378 15.52 -28.34 -3.95
C GLU A 378 16.31 -27.03 -3.84
N LEU A 379 17.38 -27.01 -3.05
CA LEU A 379 18.21 -25.83 -2.83
C LEU A 379 19.67 -26.16 -3.16
N LEU A 380 20.15 -25.61 -4.28
CA LEU A 380 21.56 -25.60 -4.64
C LEU A 380 22.12 -24.19 -4.44
N ILE A 381 23.03 -24.02 -3.49
CA ILE A 381 23.75 -22.76 -3.27
C ILE A 381 25.12 -22.89 -3.92
N THR A 382 25.38 -22.05 -4.91
CA THR A 382 26.70 -21.93 -5.55
C THR A 382 27.28 -20.56 -5.21
N ALA A 383 28.58 -20.52 -4.91
CA ALA A 383 29.29 -19.25 -4.81
C ALA A 383 29.59 -18.76 -6.23
N ALA A 384 29.29 -17.48 -6.49
CA ALA A 384 29.65 -16.80 -7.72
C ALA A 384 31.03 -16.15 -7.61
#